data_AF-A0A534GPL8-F1
#
_entry.id   AF-A0A534GPL8-F1
#
_cell.length_a   1.000
_cell.length_b   1.000
_cell.length_c   1.000
_cell.angle_alpha   90.00
_cell.angle_beta   90.00
_cell.angle_gamma   90.00
#
_symmetry.space_group_name_H-M   'P 1'
#
loop_
_entity.id
_entity.type
_entity.pdbx_description
1 polymer ?
#
loop_
_entity_poly.entity_id
_entity_poly.type
_entity_poly.pdbx_seq_one_letter_code
_entity_poly.pdbx_strand_id
1 'polypeptide(L)'
;MPSDPSSWLPCSDRDRHIRRRDGMKIGFIGLGHMGSAMAANLVKAGHHVTVFNRSPEKRRKLVELGAHEAARIADACRGEAVI
;
A
#
# COMPACT_ATOMS: atom_id res chain seq x y z
N MET A 1 34.19 -5.05 -36.95
CA MET A 1 32.77 -4.66 -36.85
C MET A 1 32.08 -5.69 -35.98
N PRO A 2 31.63 -5.35 -34.75
CA PRO A 2 30.90 -6.30 -33.92
C PRO A 2 29.43 -6.34 -34.34
N SER A 3 28.92 -7.55 -34.57
CA SER A 3 27.67 -7.85 -35.27
C SER A 3 26.55 -8.33 -34.34
N ASP A 4 26.43 -7.73 -33.15
CA ASP A 4 25.37 -8.06 -32.19
C ASP A 4 24.72 -6.80 -31.60
N PRO A 5 23.45 -6.48 -31.94
CA PRO A 5 22.71 -5.35 -31.38
C PRO A 5 22.11 -5.60 -29.99
N SER A 6 22.37 -6.75 -29.37
CA SER A 6 21.74 -7.20 -28.10
C SER A 6 22.49 -6.77 -26.83
N SER A 7 23.71 -6.24 -26.94
CA SER A 7 24.52 -5.81 -25.77
C SER A 7 24.19 -4.42 -25.23
N TRP A 8 23.29 -3.68 -25.88
CA TRP A 8 22.89 -2.30 -25.52
C TRP A 8 21.58 -2.22 -24.76
N LEU A 9 21.01 -3.35 -24.33
CA LEU A 9 19.82 -3.33 -23.50
C LEU A 9 20.19 -2.79 -22.10
N PRO A 10 19.73 -1.59 -21.71
CA PRO A 10 19.83 -1.20 -20.31
C PRO A 10 19.03 -2.20 -19.49
N CYS A 11 19.70 -2.78 -18.50
CA CYS A 11 19.20 -3.65 -17.44
C CYS A 11 17.69 -3.48 -17.24
N SER A 12 16.92 -4.53 -17.54
CA SER A 12 15.47 -4.61 -17.41
C SER A 12 15.03 -4.60 -15.94
N ASP A 13 15.35 -3.51 -15.24
CA ASP A 13 14.98 -3.24 -13.84
C ASP A 13 13.85 -2.20 -13.74
N ARG A 14 13.34 -1.69 -14.86
CA ARG A 14 12.30 -0.65 -14.87
C ARG A 14 10.86 -1.14 -14.93
N ASP A 15 10.62 -2.45 -14.93
CA ASP A 15 9.27 -3.02 -15.11
C ASP A 15 8.81 -3.92 -13.96
N ARG A 16 9.52 -3.96 -12.83
CA ARG A 16 9.18 -4.88 -11.73
C ARG A 16 8.08 -4.39 -10.79
N HIS A 17 7.68 -3.12 -10.84
CA HIS A 17 6.76 -2.54 -9.85
C HIS A 17 5.33 -2.25 -10.34
N ILE A 18 5.06 -2.25 -11.65
CA ILE A 18 3.74 -1.83 -12.19
C ILE A 18 2.85 -3.00 -12.62
N ARG A 19 3.34 -4.24 -12.52
CA ARG A 19 2.62 -5.47 -12.93
C ARG A 19 1.95 -6.24 -11.79
N ARG A 20 1.71 -5.64 -10.61
CA ARG A 20 0.85 -6.30 -9.60
C ARG A 20 -0.60 -5.98 -9.90
N ARG A 21 -1.25 -6.92 -10.60
CA ARG A 21 -2.72 -7.02 -10.73
C ARG A 21 -3.44 -7.29 -9.41
N ASP A 22 -2.69 -7.43 -8.32
CA ASP A 22 -3.19 -7.66 -6.96
C ASP A 22 -2.75 -6.47 -6.09
N GLY A 23 -3.70 -5.82 -5.42
CA GLY A 23 -3.44 -4.59 -4.67
C GLY A 23 -2.33 -4.75 -3.62
N MET A 24 -1.46 -3.73 -3.48
CA MET A 24 -0.37 -3.74 -2.50
C MET A 24 -0.87 -3.70 -1.06
N LYS A 25 -0.10 -4.29 -0.14
CA LYS A 25 -0.36 -4.22 1.30
C LYS A 25 0.21 -2.93 1.88
N ILE A 26 -0.65 -2.02 2.33
CA ILE A 26 -0.26 -0.70 2.85
C ILE A 26 -0.68 -0.59 4.31
N GLY A 27 0.26 -0.29 5.21
CA GLY A 27 -0.01 0.10 6.59
C GLY A 27 -0.26 1.60 6.68
N PHE A 28 -1.33 2.02 7.36
CA PHE A 28 -1.62 3.42 7.62
C PHE A 28 -1.70 3.65 9.14
N ILE A 29 -0.81 4.47 9.67
CA ILE A 29 -0.70 4.76 11.10
C ILE A 29 -1.08 6.22 11.32
N GLY A 30 -2.23 6.44 11.96
CA GLY A 30 -2.70 7.80 12.29
C GLY A 30 -3.86 8.25 11.41
N LEU A 31 -5.06 7.88 11.84
CA LEU A 31 -6.30 8.21 11.14
C LEU A 31 -6.77 9.63 11.51
N GLY A 32 -6.01 10.64 11.10
CA GLY A 32 -6.44 12.04 11.14
C GLY A 32 -7.54 12.33 10.10
N HIS A 33 -8.02 13.58 10.01
CA HIS A 33 -9.01 13.99 9.00
C HIS A 33 -8.52 13.71 7.56
N MET A 34 -7.24 14.03 7.27
CA MET A 34 -6.66 13.75 5.96
C MET A 34 -6.32 12.27 5.77
N GLY A 35 -5.76 11.64 6.81
CA GLY A 35 -5.34 10.23 6.74
C GLY A 35 -6.51 9.27 6.51
N SER A 36 -7.68 9.53 7.09
CA SER A 36 -8.87 8.71 6.86
C SER A 36 -9.38 8.82 5.41
N ALA A 37 -9.34 10.01 4.80
CA ALA A 37 -9.72 10.16 3.39
C ALA A 37 -8.73 9.44 2.45
N MET A 38 -7.44 9.51 2.77
CA MET A 38 -6.38 8.87 1.99
C MET A 38 -6.46 7.34 2.07
N ALA A 39 -6.61 6.79 3.28
CA ALA A 39 -6.81 5.36 3.50
C ALA A 39 -8.07 4.85 2.79
N ALA A 40 -9.18 5.60 2.86
CA ALA A 40 -10.42 5.24 2.15
C ALA A 40 -10.22 5.20 0.63
N ASN A 41 -9.45 6.12 0.05
CA ASN A 41 -9.16 6.12 -1.37
C ASN A 41 -8.31 4.91 -1.79
N LEU A 42 -7.32 4.55 -0.98
CA LEU A 42 -6.47 3.38 -1.23
C LEU A 42 -7.27 2.07 -1.16
N VAL A 43 -8.21 1.95 -0.22
CA VAL A 43 -9.12 0.79 -0.15
C VAL A 43 -10.01 0.74 -1.40
N LYS A 44 -10.59 1.87 -1.81
CA LYS A 44 -11.41 1.96 -3.05
C LYS A 44 -10.63 1.64 -4.31
N ALA A 45 -9.33 1.93 -4.34
CA ALA A 45 -8.43 1.56 -5.43
C ALA A 45 -8.11 0.04 -5.48
N GLY A 46 -8.61 -0.73 -4.51
CA GLY A 46 -8.41 -2.19 -4.45
C GLY A 46 -7.11 -2.60 -3.76
N HIS A 47 -6.49 -1.70 -2.98
CA HIS A 47 -5.30 -2.02 -2.19
C HIS A 47 -5.67 -2.60 -0.82
N HIS A 48 -4.79 -3.45 -0.29
CA HIS A 48 -4.95 -4.02 1.04
C HIS A 48 -4.44 -3.04 2.10
N VAL A 49 -5.32 -2.15 2.56
CA VAL A 49 -4.96 -1.14 3.56
C VAL A 49 -5.21 -1.67 4.96
N THR A 50 -4.17 -1.69 5.79
CA THR A 50 -4.24 -1.99 7.22
C THR A 50 -4.12 -0.71 8.01
N VAL A 51 -5.12 -0.38 8.82
CA VAL A 51 -5.21 0.90 9.53
C VAL A 51 -4.99 0.72 11.03
N PHE A 52 -4.16 1.59 11.60
CA PHE A 52 -3.94 1.69 13.03
C PHE A 52 -4.18 3.12 13.52
N ASN A 53 -4.88 3.23 14.65
CA ASN A 53 -5.07 4.50 15.36
C ASN A 53 -5.26 4.24 16.86
N ARG A 54 -4.92 5.22 17.70
CA ARG A 54 -5.12 5.15 19.15
C ARG A 54 -6.61 5.15 19.53
N SER A 55 -7.43 5.91 18.80
CA SER A 55 -8.88 5.99 19.01
C SER A 55 -9.62 4.95 18.16
N PRO A 56 -10.41 4.04 18.76
CA PRO A 56 -11.07 2.94 18.05
C PRO A 56 -12.20 3.39 17.10
N GLU A 57 -12.89 4.51 17.40
CA GLU A 57 -13.98 5.03 16.56
C GLU A 57 -13.55 5.30 15.12
N LYS A 58 -12.33 5.82 14.94
CA LYS A 58 -11.81 6.13 13.60
C LYS A 58 -11.42 4.89 12.82
N ARG A 59 -11.03 3.81 13.52
CA ARG A 59 -10.73 2.53 12.90
C ARG A 59 -12.00 1.90 12.34
N ARG A 60 -13.09 1.88 13.13
CA ARG A 60 -14.39 1.33 12.70
C ARG A 60 -14.88 1.91 11.37
N LYS A 61 -14.87 3.24 11.21
CA LYS A 61 -15.30 3.90 9.97
C LYS A 61 -14.52 3.43 8.73
N LEU A 62 -13.25 3.08 8.88
CA LEU A 62 -12.42 2.59 7.77
C LEU A 62 -12.57 1.09 7.54
N VAL A 63 -12.81 0.33 8.61
CA VAL A 63 -13.15 -1.10 8.49
C VAL A 63 -14.47 -1.29 7.73
N GLU A 64 -15.47 -0.45 8.00
CA GLU A 64 -16.73 -0.41 7.23
C GLU A 64 -16.52 -0.12 5.73
N LEU A 65 -15.44 0.60 5.39
CA LEU A 65 -15.07 0.89 4.00
C LEU A 65 -14.26 -0.25 3.34
N GLY A 66 -13.87 -1.29 4.09
CA GLY A 66 -13.07 -2.41 3.60
C GLY A 66 -11.60 -2.41 4.03
N ALA A 67 -11.19 -1.54 4.95
CA ALA A 67 -9.85 -1.58 5.52
C ALA A 67 -9.69 -2.69 6.58
N HIS A 68 -8.47 -3.18 6.76
CA HIS A 68 -8.14 -4.11 7.85
C HIS A 68 -7.76 -3.34 9.12
N GLU A 69 -8.37 -3.67 10.26
CA GLU A 69 -7.96 -3.09 11.56
C GLU A 69 -6.69 -3.76 12.07
N ALA A 70 -5.65 -2.99 12.35
CA ALA A 70 -4.48 -3.45 13.11
C ALA A 70 -4.72 -3.30 14.61
N ALA A 71 -4.44 -4.36 15.38
CA ALA A 71 -4.54 -4.34 16.84
C ALA A 71 -3.34 -3.63 17.50
N ARG A 72 -2.17 -3.73 16.87
CA ARG A 72 -0.92 -3.09 17.32
C ARG A 72 -0.22 -2.41 16.15
N ILE A 73 0.58 -1.38 16.42
CA ILE A 73 1.39 -0.66 15.41
C ILE A 73 2.22 -1.64 14.59
N ALA A 74 2.82 -2.64 15.25
CA ALA A 74 3.62 -3.67 14.59
C ALA A 74 2.84 -4.47 13.54
N ASP A 75 1.51 -4.55 13.63
CA ASP A 75 0.67 -5.20 12.61
C ASP A 75 0.54 -4.34 11.36
N ALA A 76 0.43 -3.02 11.51
CA ALA A 76 0.43 -2.08 10.39
C ALA A 76 1.80 -2.07 9.68
N CYS A 77 2.90 -2.27 10.41
CA CYS A 77 4.24 -2.28 9.82
C CYS A 77 4.59 -3.52 8.99
N ARG A 78 3.73 -4.55 8.95
CA ARG A 78 3.97 -5.76 8.11
C ARG A 78 3.60 -5.58 6.64
N GLY A 79 3.08 -4.41 6.26
CA GLY A 79 2.81 -4.06 4.87
C GLY A 79 4.09 -3.83 4.05
N GLU A 80 3.94 -3.79 2.73
CA GLU A 80 5.01 -3.44 1.79
C GLU A 80 5.38 -1.95 1.90
N ALA A 81 4.43 -1.11 2.29
CA ALA A 81 4.62 0.30 2.56
C ALA A 81 3.87 0.70 3.84
N VAL A 82 4.42 1.64 4.60
CA VAL A 82 3.81 2.18 5.83
C VAL A 82 3.81 3.70 5.74
N ILE A 83 2.65 4.31 5.97
CA ILE A 83 2.40 5.76 5.95
C ILE A 83 1.99 6.22 7.34
#